data_AF-A0A916GB28-F1
#
_entry.id   AF-A0A916GB28-F1
#
_cell.length_a   1.000
_cell.length_b   1.000
_cell.length_c   1.000
_cell.angle_alpha   90.00
_cell.angle_beta   90.00
_cell.angle_gamma   90.00
#
_symmetry.space_group_name_H-M   'P 1'
#
loop_
_entity.id
_entity.type
_entity.pdbx_description
1 polymer ?
#
loop_
_entity_poly.entity_id
_entity_poly.type
_entity_poly.pdbx_seq_one_letter_code
_entity_poly.pdbx_strand_id
1 'polypeptide(L)'
;MSGPGRRKRHSPEQIIAKLREIDAALAGGAGVEDVARQHGVSPATIGRWRTTYGGAKGPEIKRLKELEQENARLKALVAEQALDIRMLKELAKGNF
;
A
#
# COMPACT_ATOMS: atom_id res chain seq x y z
N MET A 1 11.22 7.43 34.79
CA MET A 1 11.38 8.22 33.54
C MET A 1 10.93 7.36 32.37
N SER A 2 9.78 7.63 31.77
CA SER A 2 9.24 6.84 30.66
C SER A 2 10.06 7.08 29.39
N GLY A 3 10.61 6.01 28.81
CA GLY A 3 11.40 6.05 27.58
C GLY A 3 10.59 6.52 26.37
N PRO A 4 11.27 6.93 25.26
CA PRO A 4 10.61 7.50 24.10
C PRO A 4 9.58 6.52 23.52
N GLY A 5 8.31 6.96 23.52
CA GLY A 5 7.18 6.15 23.06
C GLY A 5 7.39 5.63 21.64
N ARG A 6 7.27 4.31 21.47
CA ARG A 6 7.40 3.64 20.18
C ARG A 6 6.39 4.26 19.20
N ARG A 7 6.87 4.92 18.14
CA ARG A 7 5.99 5.48 17.08
C ARG A 7 5.19 4.34 16.46
N LYS A 8 3.86 4.37 16.62
CA LYS A 8 2.95 3.41 15.98
C LYS A 8 2.99 3.64 14.47
N ARG A 9 3.46 2.65 13.71
CA ARG A 9 3.45 2.69 12.25
C ARG A 9 2.07 2.24 11.77
N HIS A 10 1.45 3.03 10.91
CA HIS A 10 0.19 2.69 10.27
C HIS A 10 0.46 2.17 8.86
N SER A 11 -0.23 1.10 8.45
CA SER A 11 -0.20 0.66 7.06
C SER A 11 -0.96 1.66 6.17
N PRO A 12 -0.67 1.72 4.86
CA PRO A 12 -1.43 2.57 3.93
C PRO A 12 -2.95 2.36 4.03
N GLU A 13 -3.40 1.12 4.20
CA GLU A 13 -4.81 0.77 4.32
C GLU A 13 -5.43 1.32 5.62
N GLN A 14 -4.70 1.22 6.73
CA GLN A 14 -5.10 1.80 8.02
C GLN A 14 -5.19 3.33 7.96
N ILE A 15 -4.24 3.97 7.24
CA ILE A 15 -4.23 5.42 7.05
C ILE A 15 -5.47 5.86 6.27
N ILE A 16 -5.80 5.16 5.18
CA ILE A 16 -6.96 5.51 4.34
C ILE A 16 -8.28 5.28 5.07
N ALA A 17 -8.40 4.17 5.81
CA ALA A 17 -9.58 3.92 6.64
C ALA A 17 -9.79 5.04 7.66
N LYS A 18 -8.71 5.41 8.39
CA LYS A 18 -8.74 6.53 9.34
C LYS A 18 -9.07 7.85 8.66
N LEU A 19 -8.46 8.16 7.51
CA LEU A 19 -8.76 9.40 6.78
C LEU A 19 -10.23 9.51 6.41
N ARG A 20 -10.87 8.42 5.97
CA ARG A 20 -12.31 8.42 5.65
C ARG A 20 -13.17 8.74 6.86
N GLU A 21 -12.88 8.14 8.00
CA GLU A 21 -13.59 8.40 9.27
C GLU A 21 -13.40 9.87 9.70
N ILE A 22 -12.15 10.35 9.64
CA ILE A 22 -11.78 11.73 9.95
C ILE A 22 -12.50 12.71 9.03
N ASP A 23 -12.47 12.49 7.72
CA ASP A 23 -13.09 13.38 6.73
C ASP A 23 -14.62 13.42 6.90
N ALA A 24 -15.24 12.28 7.21
CA ALA A 24 -16.68 12.22 7.52
C ALA A 24 -17.03 12.99 8.80
N ALA A 25 -16.25 12.83 9.87
CA ALA A 25 -16.46 13.57 11.12
C ALA A 25 -16.31 15.08 10.93
N LEU A 26 -15.30 15.51 10.17
CA LEU A 26 -15.07 16.92 9.86
C LEU A 26 -16.17 17.50 8.95
N ALA A 27 -16.67 16.74 7.97
CA ALA A 27 -17.82 17.14 7.16
C ALA A 27 -19.10 17.28 7.99
N GLY A 28 -19.23 16.51 9.06
CA GLY A 28 -20.29 16.65 10.07
C GLY A 28 -20.10 17.81 11.05
N GLY A 29 -19.05 18.62 10.90
CA GLY A 29 -18.78 19.80 11.73
C GLY A 29 -17.91 19.56 12.96
N ALA A 30 -17.31 18.38 13.12
CA ALA A 30 -16.38 18.13 14.22
C ALA A 30 -15.11 18.99 14.12
N GLY A 31 -14.52 19.34 15.26
CA GLY A 31 -13.25 20.06 15.32
C GLY A 31 -12.04 19.17 14.99
N VAL A 32 -11.07 19.71 14.25
CA VAL A 32 -9.84 18.99 13.83
C VAL A 32 -9.04 18.44 15.02
N GLU A 33 -8.94 19.20 16.11
CA GLU A 33 -8.20 18.79 17.31
C GLU A 33 -8.84 17.58 18.02
N ASP A 34 -10.16 17.58 18.13
CA ASP A 34 -10.90 16.51 18.82
C ASP A 34 -10.88 15.22 18.01
N VAL A 35 -11.07 15.33 16.68
CA VAL A 35 -10.97 14.20 15.76
C VAL A 35 -9.54 13.63 15.76
N ALA A 36 -8.51 14.48 15.72
CA ALA A 36 -7.13 14.02 15.81
C ALA A 36 -6.86 13.22 17.10
N ARG A 37 -7.33 13.73 18.25
CA ARG A 37 -7.22 13.07 19.55
C ARG A 37 -7.94 11.71 19.55
N GLN A 38 -9.17 11.64 19.04
CA GLN A 38 -9.97 10.41 18.97
C GLN A 38 -9.27 9.31 18.16
N HIS A 39 -8.60 9.67 17.05
CA HIS A 39 -7.88 8.71 16.21
C HIS A 39 -6.43 8.46 16.66
N GLY A 40 -5.97 9.09 17.74
CA GLY A 40 -4.63 8.92 18.30
C GLY A 40 -3.52 9.47 17.41
N VAL A 41 -3.81 10.54 16.68
CA VAL A 41 -2.88 11.19 15.74
C VAL A 41 -2.81 12.68 16.00
N SER A 42 -1.81 13.36 15.42
CA SER A 42 -1.76 14.82 15.46
C SER A 42 -2.48 15.42 14.24
N PRO A 43 -3.01 16.66 14.33
CA PRO A 43 -3.53 17.38 13.16
C PRO A 43 -2.53 17.45 11.99
N ALA A 44 -1.24 17.65 12.31
CA ALA A 44 -0.16 17.65 11.32
C ALA A 44 0.06 16.27 10.65
N THR A 45 -0.29 15.18 11.33
CA THR A 45 -0.30 13.83 10.75
C THR A 45 -1.44 13.69 9.75
N ILE A 46 -2.63 14.20 10.07
CA ILE A 46 -3.80 14.19 9.18
C ILE A 46 -3.49 14.95 7.89
N GLY A 47 -2.90 16.15 8.00
CA GLY A 47 -2.49 16.94 6.83
C GLY A 47 -1.54 16.16 5.90
N ARG A 48 -0.48 15.56 6.47
CA ARG A 48 0.47 14.71 5.72
C ARG A 48 -0.22 13.53 5.06
N TRP A 49 -1.10 12.84 5.79
CA TRP A 49 -1.84 11.72 5.24
C TRP A 49 -2.74 12.13 4.09
N ARG A 50 -3.43 13.28 4.15
CA ARG A 50 -4.23 13.78 3.02
C ARG A 50 -3.38 14.08 1.78
N THR A 51 -2.19 14.66 1.95
CA THR A 51 -1.28 14.89 0.82
C THR A 51 -0.84 13.59 0.15
N THR A 52 -0.54 12.55 0.95
CA THR A 52 -0.02 11.28 0.42
C THR A 52 -1.10 10.30 -0.04
N TYR A 53 -2.26 10.28 0.64
CA TYR A 53 -3.29 9.25 0.47
C TYR A 53 -4.69 9.80 0.17
N GLY A 54 -4.90 11.12 0.20
CA GLY A 54 -6.23 11.73 0.04
C GLY A 54 -6.85 11.56 -1.35
N GLY A 55 -6.02 11.32 -2.38
CA GLY A 55 -6.50 10.98 -3.73
C GLY A 55 -6.79 9.49 -3.92
N ALA A 56 -6.32 8.62 -3.01
CA ALA A 56 -6.40 7.18 -3.19
C ALA A 56 -7.72 6.63 -2.65
N LYS A 57 -8.61 6.22 -3.55
CA LYS A 57 -9.81 5.48 -3.15
C LYS A 57 -9.34 4.08 -2.71
N GLY A 58 -9.56 3.70 -1.44
CA GLY A 58 -9.16 2.38 -0.91
C GLY A 58 -9.32 1.15 -1.84
N PRO A 59 -10.40 1.02 -2.64
CA PRO A 59 -10.52 -0.03 -3.66
C PRO A 59 -9.42 -0.02 -4.73
N GLU A 60 -8.95 1.15 -5.14
CA GLU A 60 -7.89 1.34 -6.15
C GLU A 60 -6.53 0.88 -5.64
N ILE A 61 -6.21 1.14 -4.36
CA ILE A 61 -4.98 0.61 -3.75
C ILE A 61 -5.03 -0.91 -3.65
N LYS A 62 -6.17 -1.47 -3.20
CA LYS A 62 -6.32 -2.93 -3.14
C LYS A 62 -6.11 -3.55 -4.52
N ARG A 63 -6.72 -2.96 -5.55
CA ARG A 63 -6.56 -3.39 -6.93
C ARG A 63 -5.12 -3.27 -7.42
N LEU A 64 -4.43 -2.17 -7.09
CA LEU A 64 -3.03 -1.97 -7.44
C LEU A 64 -2.14 -3.06 -6.84
N LYS A 65 -2.33 -3.39 -5.56
CA LYS A 65 -1.56 -4.43 -4.88
C LYS A 65 -1.80 -5.83 -5.47
N GLU A 66 -3.06 -6.14 -5.79
CA GLU A 66 -3.41 -7.38 -6.49
C GLU A 66 -2.72 -7.46 -7.87
N LEU A 67 -2.72 -6.36 -8.62
CA LEU A 67 -2.03 -6.27 -9.91
C LEU A 67 -0.51 -6.40 -9.78
N GLU A 68 0.10 -5.79 -8.78
CA GLU A 68 1.54 -5.93 -8.50
C GLU A 68 1.91 -7.37 -8.16
N GLN A 69 1.09 -8.05 -7.35
CA GLN A 69 1.31 -9.45 -6.98
C GLN A 69 1.17 -10.38 -8.19
N GLU A 70 0.13 -10.18 -9.01
CA GLU A 70 -0.06 -10.96 -10.22
C GLU A 70 1.06 -10.68 -11.24
N ASN A 71 1.50 -9.43 -11.39
CA ASN A 71 2.63 -9.09 -12.26
C ASN A 71 3.92 -9.80 -11.82
N ALA A 72 4.19 -9.86 -10.52
CA ALA A 72 5.34 -10.59 -9.98
C ALA A 72 5.26 -12.09 -10.30
N ARG A 73 4.08 -12.70 -10.10
CA ARG A 73 3.84 -14.11 -10.45
C ARG A 73 4.04 -14.38 -11.93
N LEU A 74 3.46 -13.55 -12.80
CA LEU A 74 3.58 -13.69 -14.25
C LEU A 74 5.03 -13.53 -14.72
N LYS A 75 5.78 -12.57 -14.15
CA LYS A 75 7.21 -12.41 -14.45
C LYS A 75 8.03 -13.65 -14.09
N ALA A 76 7.74 -14.28 -12.95
CA ALA A 76 8.42 -15.51 -12.54
C ALA A 76 8.14 -16.65 -13.52
N LEU A 77 6.87 -16.85 -13.90
CA LEU A 77 6.46 -17.88 -14.84
C LEU A 77 7.11 -17.67 -16.23
N VAL A 78 7.13 -16.43 -16.72
CA VAL A 78 7.77 -16.10 -18.01
C VAL A 78 9.27 -16.34 -17.96
N ALA A 79 9.93 -16.03 -16.83
CA ALA A 79 11.36 -16.29 -16.67
C ALA A 79 11.68 -17.79 -16.71
N GLU A 80 10.88 -18.61 -16.02
CA GLU A 80 10.99 -20.09 -16.04
C GLU A 80 10.79 -20.64 -17.46
N GLN A 81 9.71 -20.25 -18.13
CA GLN A 81 9.45 -20.65 -19.53
C GLN A 81 10.59 -20.22 -20.47
N ALA A 82 11.16 -19.03 -20.27
CA ALA A 82 12.26 -18.54 -21.08
C ALA A 82 13.57 -19.34 -20.85
N LEU A 83 13.75 -19.96 -19.69
CA LEU A 83 14.86 -20.88 -19.44
C LEU A 83 14.63 -22.21 -20.15
N ASP A 84 13.43 -22.79 -20.04
CA ASP A 84 13.07 -24.05 -20.70
C ASP A 84 13.19 -23.94 -22.22
N ILE A 85 12.66 -22.87 -22.81
CA ILE A 85 12.77 -22.62 -24.24
C ILE A 85 14.24 -22.53 -24.68
N ARG A 86 15.10 -21.89 -23.88
CA ARG A 86 16.53 -21.81 -24.17
C ARG A 86 17.18 -23.19 -24.15
N MET A 87 16.91 -23.99 -23.11
CA MET A 87 17.41 -25.35 -23.01
C MET A 87 16.96 -26.21 -24.20
N LEU A 88 15.67 -26.19 -24.54
CA LEU A 88 15.12 -26.96 -25.65
C LEU A 88 15.74 -26.56 -27.00
N LYS A 89 15.98 -25.26 -27.21
CA LYS A 89 16.65 -24.76 -28.41
C LYS A 89 18.11 -25.22 -28.48
N GLU A 90 18.83 -25.26 -27.37
CA GLU A 90 20.22 -25.77 -27.36
C GLU A 90 20.26 -27.28 -27.62
N LEU A 91 19.34 -28.06 -27.02
CA LEU A 91 19.22 -29.49 -27.32
C LEU A 91 18.92 -29.74 -28.80
N ALA A 92 18.02 -28.95 -29.40
CA ALA A 92 17.65 -29.08 -30.80
C ALA A 92 18.76 -28.72 -31.79
N LYS A 93 19.78 -27.94 -31.38
CA LYS A 93 20.94 -27.61 -32.22
C LYS A 93 21.93 -28.77 -32.37
N GLY A 94 21.83 -29.82 -31.56
CA GLY A 94 22.54 -31.09 -31.78
C GLY A 94 24.07 -31.03 -31.61
N ASN A 95 24.59 -30.13 -30.76
CA ASN A 95 26.04 -30.01 -30.51
C ASN A 95 26.58 -31.06 -29.49
N PHE A 96 26.17 -32.33 -29.60
CA PHE A 96 26.66 -33.42 -28.74
C PHE A 96 27.25 -34.56 -29.58
#